data_AF-A0A967D8Q5-F1
#
_entry.id   AF-A0A967D8Q5-F1
#
_cell.length_a   1.000
_cell.length_b   1.000
_cell.length_c   1.000
_cell.angle_alpha   90.00
_cell.angle_beta   90.00
_cell.angle_gamma   90.00
#
_symmetry.space_group_name_H-M   'P 1'
#
loop_
_entity.id
_entity.type
_entity.pdbx_description
1 polymer ?
#
loop_
_entity_poly.entity_id
_entity_poly.type
_entity_poly.pdbx_seq_one_letter_code
_entity_poly.pdbx_strand_id
1 'polypeptide(L)' 'FMSKNGRRINAKSIMGVMMLAAGIGSIVTIETVGEKEDDALKKICELIQDRFGEGE' A
#
# COMPACT_ATOMS: atom_id res chain seq x y z
N PHE A 1 -3.31 -0.02 -7.32
CA PHE A 1 -1.97 -0.57 -7.59
C PHE A 1 -0.98 -0.06 -6.55
N MET A 2 0.14 -0.75 -6.36
CA MET A 2 1.25 -0.28 -5.52
C MET A 2 2.56 -0.42 -6.29
N SER A 3 3.48 0.53 -6.11
CA SER A 3 4.75 0.58 -6.83
C SER A 3 5.93 0.91 -5.92
N LYS A 4 7.08 0.28 -6.18
CA LYS A 4 8.38 0.54 -5.51
C LYS A 4 9.50 0.26 -6.51
N ASN A 5 10.49 1.15 -6.63
CA ASN A 5 11.67 0.97 -7.49
C ASN A 5 11.34 0.51 -8.93
N GLY A 6 10.33 1.12 -9.56
CA GLY A 6 9.89 0.78 -10.92
C GLY A 6 9.09 -0.52 -11.06
N ARG A 7 8.88 -1.29 -9.98
CA ARG A 7 7.99 -2.46 -9.97
C ARG A 7 6.60 -2.04 -9.54
N ARG A 8 5.59 -2.37 -10.34
CA ARG A 8 4.16 -2.14 -10.05
C ARG A 8 3.43 -3.46 -9.88
N ILE A 9 2.63 -3.58 -8.83
CA ILE A 9 1.87 -4.79 -8.50
C ILE A 9 0.39 -4.49 -8.22
N ASN A 10 -0.44 -5.53 -8.27
CA ASN A 10 -1.81 -5.45 -7.79
C ASN A 10 -1.83 -5.48 -6.25
N ALA A 11 -2.20 -4.34 -5.64
CA ALA A 11 -2.24 -4.18 -4.19
C ALA A 11 -3.30 -5.05 -3.48
N LYS A 12 -4.21 -5.69 -4.23
CA LYS A 12 -5.21 -6.64 -3.70
C LYS A 12 -4.69 -8.08 -3.64
N SER A 13 -3.53 -8.36 -4.24
CA SER A 13 -2.91 -9.68 -4.22
C SER A 13 -1.84 -9.73 -3.14
N ILE A 14 -2.05 -10.59 -2.13
CA ILE A 14 -1.06 -10.80 -1.07
C ILE A 14 0.31 -11.21 -1.63
N MET A 15 0.33 -12.05 -2.67
CA MET A 15 1.57 -12.45 -3.34
C MET A 15 2.28 -11.25 -3.99
N GLY A 16 1.53 -10.35 -4.63
CA GLY A 16 2.07 -9.14 -5.23
C GLY A 16 2.68 -8.19 -4.20
N VAL A 17 2.00 -8.00 -3.07
CA VAL A 17 2.48 -7.14 -1.97
C VAL A 17 3.74 -7.74 -1.33
N MET A 18 3.76 -9.04 -1.05
CA MET A 18 4.94 -9.73 -0.51
C MET A 18 6.15 -9.62 -1.45
N MET A 19 5.94 -9.76 -2.77
CA MET A 19 7.01 -9.63 -3.76
C MET A 19 7.57 -8.20 -3.91
N LEU A 20 6.80 -7.17 -3.54
CA LEU A 20 7.28 -5.79 -3.55
C LEU A 20 8.36 -5.56 -2.47
N ALA A 21 8.40 -6.41 -1.44
CA ALA A 21 9.39 -6.37 -0.35
C ALA A 21 9.56 -4.95 0.23
N ALA A 22 8.44 -4.30 0.53
CA ALA A 22 8.41 -2.95 1.11
C ALA A 22 8.58 -3.03 2.63
N GLY A 23 9.81 -3.31 3.10
CA GLY A 23 10.15 -3.24 4.51
C GLY A 23 10.16 -1.81 5.07
N ILE A 24 10.31 -1.67 6.39
CA ILE A 24 10.38 -0.38 7.08
C ILE A 24 11.39 0.56 6.39
N GLY A 25 11.01 1.83 6.23
CA GLY A 25 11.80 2.84 5.53
C GLY A 25 11.67 2.82 4.00
N SER A 26 10.93 1.87 3.43
CA SER A 26 10.62 1.88 2.00
C SER A 26 9.62 2.97 1.64
N ILE A 27 9.87 3.68 0.54
CA ILE A 27 8.88 4.55 -0.08
C ILE A 27 8.12 3.74 -1.12
N VAL A 28 6.79 3.77 -1.05
CA VAL A 28 5.89 3.14 -2.01
C VAL A 28 4.92 4.17 -2.56
N THR A 29 4.49 3.98 -3.81
CA THR A 29 3.44 4.77 -4.44
C THR A 29 2.18 3.93 -4.50
N ILE A 30 1.05 4.49 -4.06
CA ILE A 30 -0.26 3.84 -4.07
C ILE A 30 -1.15 4.58 -5.05
N GLU A 31 -1.89 3.83 -5.86
CA GLU A 31 -2.85 4.36 -6.82
C GLU A 31 -4.17 3.61 -6.63
N THR A 32 -5.25 4.35 -6.43
CA THR A 32 -6.61 3.83 -6.34
C THR A 32 -7.40 4.31 -7.56
N VAL A 33 -8.32 3.49 -8.04
CA VAL A 33 -9.21 3.82 -9.17
C VAL A 33 -10.58 3.21 -8.90
N GLY A 34 -11.62 4.02 -9.08
CA GLY A 34 -13.02 3.59 -9.00
C GLY A 34 -13.85 4.46 -8.06
N GLU A 35 -15.12 4.13 -7.90
CA GLU A 35 -16.11 4.97 -7.18
C GLU A 35 -15.74 5.33 -5.73
N LYS A 36 -14.84 4.55 -5.11
CA LYS A 36 -14.38 4.75 -3.73
C LYS A 36 -12.87 5.02 -3.66
N GLU A 37 -12.27 5.55 -4.72
CA GLU A 37 -10.83 5.71 -4.81
C GLU A 37 -10.23 6.59 -3.70
N ASP A 38 -10.88 7.70 -3.37
CA ASP A 38 -10.44 8.61 -2.30
C ASP A 38 -10.55 7.98 -0.92
N ASP A 39 -11.68 7.34 -0.61
CA ASP A 39 -11.90 6.68 0.67
C ASP A 39 -10.94 5.50 0.86
N ALA A 40 -10.74 4.70 -0.19
CA ALA A 40 -9.77 3.60 -0.17
C ALA A 40 -8.35 4.13 0.06
N LEU A 41 -7.93 5.19 -0.64
CA LEU A 41 -6.60 5.78 -0.46
C LEU A 41 -6.42 6.30 0.97
N LYS A 42 -7.40 7.04 1.47
CA LYS A 42 -7.40 7.57 2.84
C LYS A 42 -7.27 6.44 3.88
N LYS A 43 -8.08 5.40 3.78
CA LYS A 43 -8.04 4.26 4.71
C LYS A 43 -6.73 3.50 4.67
N ILE A 44 -6.15 3.32 3.48
CA ILE A 44 -4.84 2.68 3.35
C ILE A 44 -3.74 3.55 3.99
N CYS A 45 -3.78 4.87 3.78
CA CYS A 45 -2.84 5.79 4.43
C CYS A 45 -2.98 5.78 5.95
N GLU A 46 -4.21 5.84 6.48
CA GLU A 46 -4.50 5.75 7.91
C GLU A 46 -3.94 4.45 8.50
N LEU A 47 -4.17 3.30 7.86
CA LEU A 47 -3.66 2.00 8.30
C LEU A 47 -2.13 1.96 8.39
N ILE A 48 -1.44 2.51 7.38
CA ILE A 48 0.03 2.55 7.36
C ILE A 48 0.57 3.51 8.44
N GLN A 49 -0.08 4.66 8.63
CA GLN A 49 0.28 5.64 9.67
C GLN A 49 0.08 5.07 11.09
N ASP A 50 -0.97 4.28 11.27
CA ASP A 50 -1.27 3.54 12.50
C ASP A 50 -0.40 2.29 12.69
N ARG A 51 0.63 2.10 11.85
CA ARG A 51 1.54 0.94 11.87
C ARG A 51 0.78 -0.39 11.92
N PHE A 52 -0.27 -0.51 11.11
CA PHE A 52 -1.14 -1.70 11.04
C PHE A 52 -1.79 -2.10 12.38
N GLY A 53 -1.94 -1.14 13.31
CA GLY A 53 -2.51 -1.38 14.64
C GLY A 53 -1.56 -2.09 15.61
N GLU A 54 -0.27 -2.20 15.26
CA GLU A 54 0.71 -2.96 16.06
C GLU A 54 1.26 -2.18 17.26
N GLY A 55 1.05 -0.86 17.35
CA GLY A 55 1.34 -0.10 18.57
C GLY A 55 2.75 -0.32 19.14
N GLU A 56 3.77 -0.05 18.32
CA GLU A 56 5.22 -0.35 18.52
C GLU A 56 5.67 -1.79 18.26
#